data_AF-A0A7W0V6E9-F1
#
_entry.id   AF-A0A7W0V6E9-F1
#
_cell.length_a   1.000
_cell.length_b   1.000
_cell.length_c   1.000
_cell.angle_alpha   90.00
_cell.angle_beta   90.00
_cell.angle_gamma   90.00
#
_symmetry.space_group_name_H-M   'P 1'
#
loop_
_entity.id
_entity.type
_entity.pdbx_description
1 polymer ?
#
loop_
_entity_poly.entity_id
_entity_poly.type
_entity_poly.pdbx_seq_one_letter_code
_entity_poly.pdbx_strand_id
1 'polypeptide(L)'
;MRDLSTTDLEWDSDASMSFEAASIIDRHSAFDGNFRSQRDIRVEGDLKGNISCDGTLFVAEGASVAASVDAEHVTVAGDLQGEIRCRGRLQILPSGRVHAKATTGSL
;
A
#
# COMPACT_ATOMS: atom_id res chain seq x y z
N MET A 1 41.00 -13.82 -37.24
CA MET A 1 40.42 -15.17 -37.16
C MET A 1 40.79 -15.72 -35.77
N ARG A 2 39.96 -15.71 -34.73
CA ARG A 2 38.54 -15.48 -34.50
C ARG A 2 38.37 -14.42 -33.40
N ASP A 3 37.43 -13.53 -33.62
CA ASP A 3 36.78 -12.69 -32.61
C ASP A 3 35.89 -13.58 -31.73
N LEU A 4 35.92 -13.38 -30.42
CA LEU A 4 34.92 -13.89 -29.48
C LEU A 4 34.69 -12.81 -28.41
N SER A 5 33.58 -12.09 -28.61
CA SER A 5 32.85 -11.26 -27.67
C SER A 5 32.58 -11.97 -26.33
N THR A 6 32.77 -11.25 -25.22
CA THR A 6 32.00 -11.48 -23.98
C THR A 6 31.48 -10.13 -23.54
N THR A 7 30.52 -9.63 -24.31
CA THR A 7 29.39 -8.88 -23.77
C THR A 7 28.63 -9.80 -22.80
N ASP A 8 27.76 -9.20 -21.99
CA ASP A 8 26.69 -9.88 -21.25
C ASP A 8 27.10 -10.51 -19.91
N LEU A 9 27.12 -9.66 -18.89
CA LEU A 9 26.32 -9.90 -17.67
C LEU A 9 25.95 -8.52 -17.13
N GLU A 10 25.20 -7.78 -17.96
CA GLU A 10 24.25 -6.79 -17.49
C GLU A 10 23.29 -7.57 -16.58
N TRP A 11 23.56 -7.58 -15.27
CA TRP A 11 22.59 -8.10 -14.32
C TRP A 11 21.43 -7.12 -14.34
N ASP A 12 20.41 -7.47 -15.11
CA ASP A 12 19.12 -6.80 -15.21
C ASP A 12 18.76 -6.28 -13.82
N SER A 13 18.71 -4.95 -13.74
CA SER A 13 18.05 -4.23 -12.67
C SER A 13 16.58 -4.63 -12.74
N ASP A 14 16.27 -5.80 -12.20
CA ASP A 14 14.91 -6.17 -11.87
C ASP A 14 14.38 -5.01 -11.05
N ALA A 15 13.41 -4.31 -11.62
CA ALA A 15 12.67 -3.25 -10.99
C ALA A 15 11.82 -3.86 -9.87
N SER A 16 12.50 -4.47 -8.89
CA SER A 16 12.00 -4.62 -7.56
C SER A 16 11.63 -3.21 -7.14
N MET A 17 10.33 -2.94 -7.07
CA MET A 17 9.85 -1.75 -6.41
C MET A 17 10.41 -1.83 -5.00
N SER A 18 11.52 -1.12 -4.77
CA SER A 18 12.15 -1.05 -3.47
C SER A 18 11.19 -0.25 -2.60
N PHE A 19 10.35 -0.99 -1.87
CA PHE A 19 9.63 -0.46 -0.72
C PHE A 19 10.68 -0.14 0.35
N GLU A 20 11.45 0.93 0.14
CA GLU A 20 12.52 1.37 1.03
C GLU A 20 11.90 1.80 2.38
N ALA A 21 11.82 0.83 3.29
CA ALA A 21 11.14 0.89 4.58
C ALA A 21 9.64 1.27 4.50
N ALA A 22 8.84 0.42 3.86
CA ALA A 22 7.39 0.42 4.09
C ALA A 22 7.08 -0.23 5.45
N SER A 23 6.20 0.38 6.24
CA SER A 23 5.66 -0.28 7.43
C SER A 23 4.68 -1.36 6.98
N ILE A 24 4.93 -2.62 7.36
CA ILE A 24 4.10 -3.74 6.93
C ILE A 24 3.35 -4.31 8.13
N ILE A 25 2.02 -4.39 8.03
CA ILE A 25 1.20 -5.20 8.90
C ILE A 25 1.00 -6.52 8.17
N ASP A 26 1.78 -7.54 8.56
CA ASP A 26 1.75 -8.86 7.93
C ASP A 26 0.36 -9.51 8.04
N ARG A 27 0.07 -10.43 7.12
CA ARG A 27 -1.14 -11.26 7.05
C ARG A 27 -1.49 -12.04 8.33
N HIS A 28 -0.53 -12.29 9.22
CA HIS A 28 -0.77 -12.94 10.52
C HIS A 28 -0.78 -11.96 11.70
N SER A 29 -0.77 -10.66 11.40
CA SER A 29 -0.78 -9.59 12.39
C SER A 29 -2.13 -8.89 12.42
N ALA A 30 -2.58 -8.57 13.63
CA ALA A 30 -3.71 -7.70 13.87
C ALA A 30 -3.24 -6.48 14.66
N PHE A 31 -3.65 -5.29 14.23
CA PHE A 31 -3.37 -4.05 14.94
C PHE A 31 -4.68 -3.35 15.32
N ASP A 32 -4.78 -2.90 16.57
CA ASP A 32 -5.89 -2.09 17.06
C ASP A 32 -5.34 -0.85 17.77
N GLY A 33 -5.64 0.33 17.23
CA GLY A 33 -5.25 1.60 17.82
C GLY A 33 -4.95 2.66 16.77
N ASN A 34 -3.94 3.50 17.05
CA ASN A 34 -3.54 4.59 16.18
C ASN A 34 -2.18 4.31 15.55
N PHE A 35 -2.17 4.06 14.24
CA PHE A 35 -0.98 3.81 13.46
C PHE A 35 -0.60 5.07 12.67
N ARG A 36 0.61 5.59 12.89
CA ARG A 36 1.12 6.78 12.19
C ARG A 36 2.47 6.49 11.56
N SER A 37 2.64 6.87 10.30
CA SER A 37 3.89 6.75 9.56
C SER A 37 4.15 8.00 8.73
N GLN A 38 5.40 8.44 8.62
CA GLN A 38 5.78 9.50 7.67
C GLN A 38 6.06 8.96 6.26
N ARG A 39 5.88 7.65 6.07
CA ARG A 39 6.14 6.92 4.82
C ARG A 39 4.97 6.00 4.50
N ASP A 40 5.13 5.21 3.45
CA ASP A 40 4.17 4.22 3.00
C ASP A 40 3.85 3.17 4.07
N ILE A 41 2.59 2.74 4.06
CA ILE A 41 2.06 1.67 4.91
C ILE A 41 1.47 0.60 4.00
N ARG A 42 1.81 -0.65 4.27
CA ARG A 42 1.23 -1.81 3.61
C ARG A 42 0.51 -2.67 4.63
N VAL A 43 -0.78 -2.91 4.41
CA VAL A 43 -1.60 -3.78 5.25
C VAL A 43 -1.89 -5.06 4.50
N GLU A 44 -1.47 -6.19 5.04
CA GLU A 44 -1.77 -7.54 4.53
C GLU A 44 -2.64 -8.34 5.50
N GLY A 45 -2.70 -7.95 6.78
CA GLY A 45 -3.54 -8.57 7.81
C GLY A 45 -4.74 -7.71 8.21
N ASP A 46 -5.00 -7.67 9.52
CA ASP A 46 -6.13 -6.93 10.10
C ASP A 46 -5.67 -5.62 10.73
N LEU A 47 -6.36 -4.53 10.43
CA LEU A 47 -6.10 -3.23 11.06
C LEU A 47 -7.40 -2.54 11.47
N LYS A 48 -7.51 -2.20 12.75
CA LYS A 48 -8.63 -1.45 13.33
C LYS A 48 -8.15 -0.15 13.99
N GLY A 49 -8.96 0.89 13.88
CA GLY A 49 -8.73 2.17 14.56
C GLY A 49 -8.43 3.32 13.61
N ASN A 50 -7.24 3.92 13.72
CA ASN A 50 -6.85 5.10 12.95
C ASN A 50 -5.54 4.86 12.22
N ILE A 51 -5.49 5.19 10.93
CA ILE A 51 -4.28 5.15 10.11
C ILE A 51 -3.98 6.56 9.62
N SER A 52 -2.75 7.02 9.81
CA SER A 52 -2.26 8.25 9.21
C SER A 52 -0.92 8.01 8.54
N CYS A 53 -0.81 8.35 7.26
CA CYS A 53 0.47 8.35 6.55
C CYS A 53 0.66 9.54 5.62
N ASP A 54 1.88 10.05 5.56
CA ASP A 54 2.24 11.10 4.59
C ASP A 54 2.54 10.53 3.20
N GLY A 55 2.62 9.20 3.08
CA GLY A 55 2.82 8.47 1.82
C GLY A 55 1.58 7.72 1.36
N THR A 56 1.82 6.54 0.79
CA THR A 56 0.78 5.66 0.25
C THR A 56 0.33 4.62 1.28
N LEU A 57 -0.98 4.52 1.50
CA LEU A 57 -1.60 3.37 2.14
C LEU A 57 -1.95 2.32 1.09
N PHE A 58 -1.35 1.15 1.18
CA PHE A 58 -1.69 -0.01 0.36
C PHE A 58 -2.41 -1.07 1.20
N VAL A 59 -3.66 -1.35 0.88
CA VAL A 59 -4.43 -2.45 1.46
C VAL A 59 -4.35 -3.62 0.50
N ALA A 60 -3.62 -4.68 0.87
CA ALA A 60 -3.40 -5.84 0.03
C ALA A 60 -4.66 -6.72 -0.09
N GLU A 61 -4.66 -7.61 -1.07
CA GLU A 61 -5.71 -8.61 -1.23
C GLU A 61 -5.79 -9.51 0.02
N GLY A 62 -7.01 -9.74 0.52
CA GLY A 62 -7.24 -10.50 1.75
C GLY A 62 -7.04 -9.72 3.05
N ALA A 63 -6.51 -8.48 2.98
CA ALA A 63 -6.40 -7.61 4.15
C ALA A 63 -7.77 -7.01 4.51
N SER A 64 -7.98 -6.79 5.81
CA SER A 64 -9.22 -6.23 6.36
C SER A 64 -8.91 -5.01 7.21
N VAL A 65 -9.35 -3.84 6.72
CA VAL A 65 -9.11 -2.55 7.37
C VAL A 65 -10.43 -1.95 7.80
N ALA A 66 -10.64 -1.80 9.11
CA ALA A 66 -11.78 -1.09 9.69
C ALA A 66 -11.26 0.15 10.44
N ALA A 67 -11.01 1.23 9.70
CA ALA A 67 -10.30 2.39 10.24
C ALA A 67 -10.74 3.72 9.62
N SER A 68 -10.44 4.80 10.34
CA SER A 68 -10.36 6.14 9.75
C SER A 68 -8.97 6.35 9.17
N VAL A 69 -8.89 6.49 7.85
CA VAL A 69 -7.65 6.62 7.07
C VAL A 69 -7.42 8.08 6.71
N ASP A 70 -6.22 8.59 6.95
CA ASP A 70 -5.70 9.86 6.43
C ASP A 70 -4.39 9.60 5.70
N ALA A 71 -4.38 9.75 4.37
CA ALA A 71 -3.23 9.42 3.54
C ALA A 71 -3.08 10.35 2.33
N GLU A 72 -1.87 10.46 1.80
CA GLU A 72 -1.63 11.16 0.53
C GLU A 72 -2.22 10.36 -0.64
N HIS A 73 -1.89 9.08 -0.72
CA HIS A 73 -2.42 8.15 -1.71
C HIS A 73 -3.00 6.91 -1.01
N VAL A 74 -4.06 6.35 -1.58
CA VAL A 74 -4.70 5.13 -1.05
C VAL A 74 -4.93 4.16 -2.19
N THR A 75 -4.39 2.96 -2.07
CA THR A 75 -4.61 1.86 -3.01
C THR A 75 -5.25 0.70 -2.27
N VAL A 76 -6.42 0.24 -2.74
CA VAL A 76 -7.19 -0.81 -2.07
C VAL A 76 -7.36 -2.03 -2.99
N ALA A 77 -6.77 -3.16 -2.60
CA ALA A 77 -6.98 -4.49 -3.17
C ALA A 77 -7.72 -5.46 -2.22
N GLY A 78 -7.86 -5.12 -0.94
CA GLY A 78 -8.62 -5.88 0.06
C GLY A 78 -9.92 -5.20 0.48
N ASP A 79 -10.34 -5.45 1.72
CA ASP A 79 -11.55 -4.87 2.31
C ASP A 79 -11.20 -3.64 3.16
N LEU A 80 -11.81 -2.49 2.86
CA LEU A 80 -11.66 -1.26 3.62
C LEU A 80 -13.04 -0.72 4.03
N GLN A 81 -13.26 -0.57 5.33
CA GLN A 81 -14.46 -0.02 5.93
C GLN A 81 -14.13 1.19 6.83
N GLY A 82 -14.98 2.21 6.82
CA GLY A 82 -14.82 3.38 7.70
C GLY A 82 -14.87 4.73 6.98
N GLU A 83 -13.83 5.56 7.19
CA GLU A 83 -13.69 6.87 6.55
C GLU A 83 -12.33 6.95 5.87
N ILE A 84 -12.29 7.43 4.63
CA ILE A 84 -11.04 7.64 3.89
C ILE A 84 -10.91 9.13 3.61
N ARG A 85 -9.78 9.72 4.03
CA ARG A 85 -9.32 11.05 3.63
C ARG A 85 -8.06 10.87 2.79
N CYS A 86 -8.24 10.90 1.48
CA CYS A 86 -7.15 10.78 0.52
C CYS A 86 -6.86 12.17 -0.05
N ARG A 87 -5.65 12.70 0.10
CA ARG A 87 -5.33 14.05 -0.39
C ARG A 87 -5.08 14.06 -1.91
N GLY A 88 -4.46 13.00 -2.41
CA GLY A 88 -4.11 12.81 -3.82
C GLY A 88 -5.06 11.87 -4.54
N ARG A 89 -4.62 10.62 -4.73
CA ARG A 89 -5.28 9.61 -5.56
C ARG A 89 -5.77 8.41 -4.75
N LEU A 90 -7.06 8.11 -4.89
CA LEU A 90 -7.67 6.90 -4.36
C LEU A 90 -7.87 5.89 -5.49
N GLN A 91 -7.11 4.79 -5.47
CA GLN A 91 -7.21 3.71 -6.45
C GLN A 91 -7.83 2.47 -5.82
N ILE A 92 -8.88 1.94 -6.46
CA ILE A 92 -9.51 0.67 -6.07
C ILE A 92 -9.16 -0.36 -7.13
N LEU A 93 -8.42 -1.40 -6.72
CA LEU A 93 -8.04 -2.50 -7.58
C LEU A 93 -9.23 -3.47 -7.80
N PRO A 94 -9.21 -4.32 -8.83
CA PRO A 94 -10.35 -5.20 -9.15
C PRO A 94 -10.81 -6.12 -8.01
N SER A 95 -9.90 -6.49 -7.10
CA SER A 95 -10.19 -7.31 -5.91
C SER A 95 -10.68 -6.48 -4.71
N GLY A 96 -10.52 -5.16 -4.76
CA GLY A 96 -10.77 -4.26 -3.64
C GLY A 96 -12.26 -4.01 -3.39
N ARG A 97 -12.64 -3.96 -2.10
CA ARG A 97 -13.98 -3.65 -1.63
C ARG A 97 -13.91 -2.49 -0.65
N VAL A 98 -14.53 -1.38 -1.00
CA VAL A 98 -14.55 -0.17 -0.16
C VAL A 98 -15.97 0.11 0.30
N HIS A 99 -16.20 -0.03 1.61
CA HIS A 99 -17.43 0.37 2.29
C HIS A 99 -17.11 1.52 3.26
N ALA A 100 -16.73 2.66 2.70
CA ALA A 100 -16.28 3.81 3.47
C ALA A 100 -16.79 5.12 2.89
N LYS A 101 -16.93 6.14 3.75
CA LYS A 101 -17.09 7.52 3.30
C LYS A 101 -15.73 8.04 2.84
N ALA A 102 -15.55 8.21 1.54
CA ALA A 102 -14.31 8.70 0.96
C ALA A 102 -14.40 10.20 0.63
N THR A 103 -13.45 10.97 1.14
CA THR A 103 -13.13 12.33 0.67
C THR A 103 -11.81 12.23 -0.07
N THR A 104 -11.81 12.50 -1.38
CA THR A 104 -10.61 12.42 -2.22
C THR A 104 -10.51 13.62 -3.16
N GLY A 105 -9.28 14.06 -3.45
CA GLY A 105 -9.02 15.08 -4.46
C GLY A 105 -9.21 14.56 -5.89
N SER A 106 -8.97 13.26 -6.11
CA SER A 106 -9.18 12.57 -7.39
C SER A 106 -9.42 11.07 -7.18
N LEU A 107 -10.22 10.45 -8.06
CA LEU A 107 -10.54 9.03 -8.04
C LEU A 107 -10.11 8.38 -9.35
#